data_AF-A0A7V9KJP7-F1
#
_entry.id   AF-A0A7V9KJP7-F1
#
_cell.length_a   1.000
_cell.length_b   1.000
_cell.length_c   1.000
_cell.angle_alpha   90.00
_cell.angle_beta   90.00
_cell.angle_gamma   90.00
#
_symmetry.space_group_name_H-M   'P 1'
#
loop_
_entity.id
_entity.type
_entity.pdbx_description
1 polymer ?
#
loop_
_entity_poly.entity_id
_entity_poly.type
_entity_poly.pdbx_seq_one_letter_code
_entity_poly.pdbx_strand_id
1 'polypeptide(L)'
;MDLDVVFLGTGGSIPSARRNTASVLVRRGGERILFDCGEGTQRQMQRSVGLIGVDSIYITHLHADHYLGLPGLIKSYEMQDRVEQLIIYGPPGLVALFDSIARIIGRPRYTVELVELNRGETVAGDGYAIEPFDVSHRVVANGYAFYEHPRPGRFDPDAARALGVSPGPAFGALQGGKTVGGADGPVAPGQVMGLDRPGRKIVITGDTAPCEDTRIAAHGAQLLVHDGSFASAEAERATETGHSTALGAARVAAEAEVE
;
A
#
# COMPACT_ATOMS: atom_id res chain seq x y z
N MET A 1 -2.56 -10.86 11.65
CA MET A 1 -2.31 -9.42 11.47
C MET A 1 -3.40 -8.89 10.57
N ASP A 2 -4.14 -7.91 11.07
CA ASP A 2 -5.24 -7.31 10.34
C ASP A 2 -4.68 -6.48 9.17
N LEU A 3 -5.41 -6.47 8.06
CA LEU A 3 -5.10 -5.67 6.87
C LEU A 3 -6.41 -5.09 6.37
N ASP A 4 -6.52 -3.77 6.30
CA ASP A 4 -7.68 -3.08 5.79
C ASP A 4 -7.30 -1.84 4.98
N VAL A 5 -8.24 -1.40 4.13
CA VAL A 5 -8.08 -0.27 3.22
C VAL A 5 -9.21 0.73 3.47
N VAL A 6 -8.84 1.99 3.70
CA VAL A 6 -9.76 3.09 3.97
C VAL A 6 -9.60 4.15 2.88
N PHE A 7 -10.67 4.38 2.14
CA PHE A 7 -10.73 5.45 1.15
C PHE A 7 -11.04 6.78 1.81
N LEU A 8 -10.04 7.65 1.91
CA LEU A 8 -10.19 9.00 2.47
C LEU A 8 -10.68 9.98 1.40
N GLY A 9 -10.33 9.73 0.14
CA GLY A 9 -10.85 10.45 -1.02
C GLY A 9 -10.89 9.58 -2.28
N THR A 10 -11.90 9.85 -3.12
CA THR A 10 -12.27 9.04 -4.30
C THR A 10 -12.80 9.89 -5.46
N GLY A 11 -12.61 11.21 -5.38
CA GLY A 11 -12.89 12.13 -6.48
C GLY A 11 -11.67 12.30 -7.37
N GLY A 12 -11.88 12.74 -8.60
CA GLY A 12 -10.80 13.17 -9.49
C GLY A 12 -10.27 14.55 -9.11
N SER A 13 -9.79 15.31 -10.10
CA SER A 13 -8.95 16.50 -9.89
C SER A 13 -9.53 17.66 -9.10
N ILE A 14 -10.85 17.71 -8.90
CA ILE A 14 -11.51 18.75 -8.13
C ILE A 14 -12.38 18.10 -7.05
N PRO A 15 -12.22 18.48 -5.77
CA PRO A 15 -13.07 17.95 -4.71
C PRO A 15 -14.51 18.38 -4.90
N SER A 16 -15.43 17.50 -4.54
CA SER A 16 -16.87 17.79 -4.49
C SER A 16 -17.37 17.76 -3.06
N ALA A 17 -18.60 18.22 -2.83
CA ALA A 17 -19.25 18.11 -1.53
C ALA A 17 -19.35 16.66 -1.00
N ARG A 18 -19.28 15.66 -1.89
CA ARG A 18 -19.42 14.23 -1.55
C ARG A 18 -18.11 13.45 -1.56
N ARG A 19 -17.10 13.90 -2.32
CA ARG A 19 -15.86 13.16 -2.55
C ARG A 19 -14.67 14.12 -2.54
N ASN A 20 -13.72 13.86 -1.66
CA ASN A 20 -12.42 14.51 -1.66
C ASN A 20 -11.51 13.91 -2.75
N THR A 21 -10.44 14.61 -3.14
CA THR A 21 -9.43 14.10 -4.09
C THR A 21 -8.64 12.93 -3.52
N ALA A 22 -7.85 12.26 -4.36
CA ALA A 22 -7.24 10.96 -4.09
C ALA A 22 -6.48 10.88 -2.75
N SER A 23 -6.88 9.90 -1.94
CA SER A 23 -6.10 9.42 -0.79
C SER A 23 -6.65 8.10 -0.28
N VAL A 24 -5.79 7.10 -0.17
CA VAL A 24 -6.12 5.74 0.28
C VAL A 24 -5.18 5.36 1.42
N LEU A 25 -5.73 4.99 2.56
CA LEU A 25 -4.97 4.52 3.72
C LEU A 25 -5.01 2.99 3.76
N VAL A 26 -3.84 2.35 3.75
CA VAL A 26 -3.67 0.92 4.03
C VAL A 26 -3.20 0.78 5.47
N ARG A 27 -3.91 -0.02 6.27
CA ARG A 27 -3.53 -0.32 7.65
C ARG A 27 -3.17 -1.79 7.76
N ARG A 28 -1.99 -2.08 8.30
CA ARG A 28 -1.52 -3.43 8.56
C ARG A 28 -1.05 -3.54 10.01
N GLY A 29 -1.85 -4.18 10.85
CA GLY A 29 -1.58 -4.23 12.28
C GLY A 29 -1.39 -2.82 12.87
N GLY A 30 -0.15 -2.50 13.26
CA GLY A 30 0.22 -1.18 13.79
C GLY A 30 0.69 -0.18 12.73
N GLU A 31 0.89 -0.57 11.48
CA GLU A 31 1.43 0.29 10.43
C GLU A 31 0.31 0.98 9.63
N ARG A 32 0.53 2.25 9.28
CA ARG A 32 -0.40 3.14 8.59
C ARG A 32 0.31 3.74 7.38
N ILE A 33 -0.05 3.24 6.20
CA ILE A 33 0.60 3.55 4.94
C ILE A 33 -0.39 4.32 4.07
N LEU A 34 -0.05 5.55 3.71
CA LEU A 34 -0.94 6.41 2.93
C LEU A 34 -0.50 6.43 1.46
N PHE A 35 -1.42 6.19 0.55
CA PHE A 35 -1.22 6.33 -0.89
C PHE A 35 -1.97 7.58 -1.35
N ASP A 36 -1.21 8.53 -1.90
CA ASP A 36 -1.63 9.90 -2.19
C ASP A 36 -2.17 10.68 -0.98
N CYS A 37 -1.97 11.99 -1.04
CA CYS A 37 -2.40 12.93 -0.02
C CYS A 37 -2.93 14.19 -0.69
N GLY A 38 -4.08 14.05 -1.34
CA GLY A 38 -4.81 15.17 -1.91
C GLY A 38 -5.23 16.23 -0.89
N GLU A 39 -5.57 17.43 -1.37
CA GLU A 39 -5.99 18.53 -0.50
C GLU A 39 -7.14 18.07 0.42
N GLY A 40 -7.06 18.40 1.72
CA GLY A 40 -8.12 18.05 2.67
C GLY A 40 -8.05 16.62 3.24
N THR A 41 -7.08 15.79 2.85
CA THR A 41 -6.89 14.42 3.37
C THR A 41 -6.94 14.34 4.89
N GLN A 42 -6.23 15.24 5.59
CA GLN A 42 -6.26 15.30 7.07
C GLN A 42 -7.67 15.56 7.65
N ARG A 43 -8.53 16.31 6.94
CA ARG A 43 -9.92 16.55 7.37
C ARG A 43 -10.76 15.30 7.18
N GLN A 44 -10.51 14.56 6.11
CA GLN A 44 -11.15 13.27 5.84
C GLN A 44 -10.75 12.24 6.89
N MET A 45 -9.48 12.19 7.30
CA MET A 45 -9.01 11.39 8.43
C MET A 45 -9.75 11.77 9.71
N GLN A 46 -9.78 13.06 10.07
CA GLN A 46 -10.44 13.55 11.29
C GLN A 46 -11.93 13.17 11.38
N ARG A 47 -12.63 13.10 10.23
CA ARG A 47 -14.05 12.74 10.14
C ARG A 47 -14.33 11.24 10.17
N SER A 48 -13.31 10.41 9.99
CA SER A 48 -13.45 8.96 9.84
C SER A 48 -12.63 8.19 10.88
N VAL A 49 -11.33 8.04 10.65
CA VAL A 49 -10.41 7.23 11.47
C VAL A 49 -9.71 8.04 12.56
N GLY A 50 -9.99 9.34 12.65
CA GLY A 50 -9.21 10.30 13.44
C GLY A 50 -7.93 10.73 12.71
N LEU A 51 -7.33 11.85 13.12
CA LEU A 51 -6.02 12.28 12.61
C LEU A 51 -4.92 11.38 13.19
N ILE A 52 -4.86 10.14 12.71
CA ILE A 52 -3.86 9.14 13.09
C ILE A 52 -2.50 9.52 12.50
N GLY A 53 -1.42 9.20 13.21
CA GLY A 53 -0.07 9.28 12.65
C GLY A 53 0.12 8.22 11.57
N VAL A 54 0.45 8.64 10.34
CA VAL A 54 0.90 7.73 9.28
C VAL A 54 2.41 7.50 9.39
N ASP A 55 2.88 6.32 9.02
CA ASP A 55 4.28 5.93 9.09
C ASP A 55 5.02 6.31 7.80
N SER A 56 4.37 6.05 6.65
CA SER A 56 4.88 6.38 5.33
C SER A 56 3.78 6.85 4.40
N ILE A 57 4.16 7.67 3.42
CA ILE A 57 3.29 8.17 2.36
C ILE A 57 3.90 7.83 1.00
N TYR A 58 3.10 7.35 0.06
CA TYR A 58 3.48 7.01 -1.30
C TYR A 58 2.68 7.86 -2.27
N ILE A 59 3.33 8.77 -2.98
CA ILE A 59 2.72 9.65 -3.97
C ILE A 59 2.84 9.00 -5.35
N THR A 60 1.72 8.74 -6.00
CA THR A 60 1.67 8.10 -7.31
C THR A 60 2.28 9.01 -8.38
N HIS A 61 1.88 10.28 -8.40
CA HIS A 61 2.38 11.27 -9.34
C HIS A 61 2.20 12.70 -8.83
N LEU A 62 2.86 13.66 -9.50
CA LEU A 62 2.96 15.05 -9.04
C LEU A 62 1.86 15.97 -9.59
N HIS A 63 0.62 15.48 -9.73
CA HIS A 63 -0.54 16.35 -9.91
C HIS A 63 -1.07 16.84 -8.56
N ALA A 64 -1.57 18.08 -8.54
CA ALA A 64 -1.86 18.82 -7.32
C ALA A 64 -2.89 18.12 -6.42
N ASP A 65 -3.88 17.46 -7.02
CA ASP A 65 -4.93 16.71 -6.36
C ASP A 65 -4.46 15.43 -5.66
N HIS A 66 -3.19 15.03 -5.84
CA HIS A 66 -2.56 13.87 -5.19
C HIS A 66 -1.56 14.25 -4.09
N TYR A 67 -1.10 15.50 -3.98
CA TYR A 67 -0.08 15.88 -2.97
C TYR A 67 -0.36 17.16 -2.18
N LEU A 68 -1.32 18.02 -2.59
CA LEU A 68 -1.54 19.31 -1.90
C LEU A 68 -2.01 19.18 -0.45
N GLY A 69 -2.40 18.00 0.02
CA GLY A 69 -2.66 17.71 1.42
C GLY A 69 -1.40 17.63 2.28
N LEU A 70 -0.22 17.35 1.70
CA LEU A 70 1.03 17.13 2.42
C LEU A 70 1.45 18.32 3.30
N PRO A 71 1.49 19.58 2.82
CA PRO A 71 1.94 20.69 3.66
C PRO A 71 1.10 20.86 4.92
N GLY A 72 -0.23 20.74 4.77
CA GLY A 72 -1.16 20.82 5.89
C GLY A 72 -1.03 19.64 6.84
N LEU A 73 -0.88 18.42 6.32
CA LEU A 73 -0.74 17.21 7.14
C LEU A 73 0.55 17.26 7.98
N ILE A 74 1.67 17.65 7.37
CA ILE A 74 2.97 17.81 8.03
C ILE A 74 2.86 18.80 9.18
N LYS A 75 2.21 19.95 8.94
CA LYS A 75 1.98 20.95 10.00
C LYS A 75 1.08 20.46 11.11
N SER A 76 0.01 19.74 10.78
CA SER A 76 -0.88 19.21 11.80
C SER A 76 -0.19 18.17 12.68
N TYR A 77 0.67 17.31 12.14
CA TYR A 77 1.48 16.39 12.95
C TYR A 77 2.50 17.11 13.82
N GLU A 78 3.14 18.17 13.32
CA GLU A 78 4.00 19.02 14.14
C GLU A 78 3.24 19.61 15.33
N MET A 79 1.99 20.04 15.14
CA MET A 79 1.13 20.59 16.21
C MET A 79 0.60 19.51 17.17
N GLN A 80 0.68 18.23 16.78
CA GLN A 80 0.41 17.08 17.66
C GLN A 80 1.69 16.55 18.32
N ASP A 81 2.78 17.32 18.29
CA ASP A 81 4.07 16.97 18.88
C ASP A 81 4.61 15.61 18.42
N ARG A 82 4.36 15.26 17.14
CA ARG A 82 4.96 14.08 16.50
C ARG A 82 6.48 14.12 16.67
N VAL A 83 7.07 12.98 17.02
CA VAL A 83 8.52 12.80 17.12
C VAL A 83 9.05 11.74 16.15
N GLU A 84 8.19 10.82 15.74
CA GLU A 84 8.48 9.76 14.81
C GLU A 84 8.77 10.33 13.42
N GLN A 85 9.74 9.73 12.73
CA GLN A 85 10.04 10.07 11.35
C GLN A 85 8.81 9.83 10.46
N LEU A 86 8.61 10.69 9.47
CA LEU A 86 7.68 10.47 8.36
C LEU A 86 8.49 10.33 7.08
N ILE A 87 8.31 9.24 6.36
CA ILE A 87 8.95 9.04 5.05
C ILE A 87 7.92 9.23 3.95
N ILE A 88 8.25 10.07 2.97
CA ILE A 88 7.41 10.35 1.80
C ILE A 88 8.15 9.82 0.58
N TYR A 89 7.60 8.76 0.01
CA TYR A 89 8.00 8.17 -1.26
C TYR A 89 7.21 8.80 -2.40
N GLY A 90 7.83 8.94 -3.57
CA GLY A 90 7.14 9.42 -4.77
C GLY A 90 8.01 9.28 -6.01
N PRO A 91 7.52 9.67 -7.19
CA PRO A 91 8.33 9.61 -8.42
C PRO A 91 9.47 10.65 -8.41
N PRO A 92 10.43 10.51 -9.33
CA PRO A 92 11.42 11.55 -9.60
C PRO A 92 10.79 12.94 -9.77
N GLY A 93 11.34 13.94 -9.08
CA GLY A 93 10.82 15.31 -9.01
C GLY A 93 10.14 15.64 -7.68
N LEU A 94 9.88 14.66 -6.81
CA LEU A 94 9.32 14.88 -5.48
C LEU A 94 10.20 15.84 -4.65
N VAL A 95 11.52 15.67 -4.66
CA VAL A 95 12.43 16.52 -3.88
C VAL A 95 12.39 17.95 -4.42
N ALA A 96 12.48 18.13 -5.74
CA ALA A 96 12.40 19.43 -6.39
C ALA A 96 11.07 20.15 -6.14
N LEU A 97 9.96 19.39 -6.09
CA LEU A 97 8.65 19.91 -5.71
C LEU A 97 8.67 20.43 -4.26
N PHE A 98 9.18 19.64 -3.32
CA PHE A 98 9.26 20.03 -1.91
C PHE A 98 10.17 21.24 -1.68
N ASP A 99 11.28 21.35 -2.39
CA ASP A 99 12.14 22.54 -2.37
C ASP A 99 11.36 23.79 -2.81
N SER A 100 10.53 23.66 -3.85
CA SER A 100 9.71 24.75 -4.38
C SER A 100 8.64 25.25 -3.39
N ILE A 101 8.10 24.35 -2.57
CA ILE A 101 7.08 24.67 -1.55
C ILE A 101 7.63 24.76 -0.12
N ALA A 102 8.96 24.71 0.06
CA ALA A 102 9.61 24.67 1.37
C ALA A 102 9.21 25.85 2.27
N ARG A 103 8.93 27.02 1.69
CA ARG A 103 8.46 28.20 2.45
C ARG A 103 7.05 28.03 3.03
N ILE A 104 6.21 27.21 2.42
CA ILE A 104 4.87 26.89 2.90
C ILE A 104 4.96 25.87 4.05
N ILE A 105 5.81 24.87 3.90
CA ILE A 105 6.02 23.81 4.90
C ILE A 105 6.85 24.30 6.10
N GLY A 106 7.76 25.27 5.88
CA GLY A 106 8.72 25.71 6.88
C GLY A 106 9.68 24.58 7.27
N ARG A 107 10.16 24.62 8.52
CA ARG A 107 11.01 23.57 9.10
C ARG A 107 10.22 22.80 10.16
N PRO A 108 9.74 21.58 9.87
CA PRO A 108 9.06 20.74 10.86
C PRO A 108 9.95 20.41 12.06
N ARG A 109 9.36 20.28 13.26
CA ARG A 109 10.04 19.84 14.50
C ARG A 109 10.38 18.34 14.55
N TYR A 110 10.03 17.59 13.52
CA TYR A 110 10.32 16.16 13.37
C TYR A 110 10.87 15.86 11.98
N THR A 111 11.46 14.69 11.80
CA THR A 111 12.09 14.32 10.53
C THR A 111 11.05 13.99 9.47
N VAL A 112 11.08 14.73 8.37
CA VAL A 112 10.40 14.38 7.11
C VAL A 112 11.47 13.99 6.10
N GLU A 113 11.51 12.72 5.72
CA GLU A 113 12.41 12.20 4.70
C GLU A 113 11.67 12.09 3.37
N LEU A 114 12.33 12.49 2.28
CA LEU A 114 11.81 12.38 0.93
C LEU A 114 12.64 11.36 0.17
N VAL A 115 11.99 10.38 -0.46
CA VAL A 115 12.64 9.32 -1.22
C VAL A 115 12.00 9.23 -2.60
N GLU A 116 12.78 9.47 -3.65
CA GLU A 116 12.32 9.26 -5.02
C GLU A 116 12.47 7.79 -5.38
N LEU A 117 11.39 7.19 -5.89
CA LEU A 117 11.32 5.78 -6.27
C LEU A 117 11.14 5.64 -7.78
N ASN A 118 11.97 4.79 -8.36
CA ASN A 118 11.95 4.35 -9.74
C ASN A 118 11.43 2.91 -9.82
N ARG A 119 10.98 2.52 -11.01
CA ARG A 119 10.59 1.13 -11.30
C ARG A 119 11.69 0.14 -10.90
N GLY A 120 11.26 -0.95 -10.26
CA GLY A 120 12.13 -2.06 -9.86
C GLY A 120 12.86 -1.86 -8.54
N GLU A 121 12.68 -0.71 -7.88
CA GLU A 121 13.07 -0.54 -6.48
C GLU A 121 12.05 -1.21 -5.56
N THR A 122 12.48 -1.61 -4.37
CA THR A 122 11.59 -2.27 -3.39
C THR A 122 11.77 -1.60 -2.04
N VAL A 123 10.66 -1.16 -1.43
CA VAL A 123 10.66 -0.71 -0.05
C VAL A 123 10.25 -1.89 0.84
N ALA A 124 11.20 -2.39 1.62
CA ALA A 124 10.95 -3.47 2.57
C ALA A 124 10.31 -2.95 3.86
N GLY A 125 9.27 -3.62 4.33
CA GLY A 125 8.70 -3.45 5.66
C GLY A 125 8.81 -4.75 6.48
N ASP A 126 8.22 -4.77 7.67
CA ASP A 126 8.26 -5.96 8.54
C ASP A 126 7.28 -7.04 8.06
N GLY A 127 7.76 -7.96 7.23
CA GLY A 127 6.97 -9.06 6.69
C GLY A 127 6.11 -8.69 5.48
N TYR A 128 6.44 -7.59 4.79
CA TYR A 128 5.84 -7.15 3.53
C TYR A 128 6.83 -6.31 2.73
N ALA A 129 6.49 -6.02 1.47
CA ALA A 129 7.20 -5.07 0.64
C ALA A 129 6.22 -4.23 -0.20
N ILE A 130 6.69 -3.07 -0.64
CA ILE A 130 5.99 -2.20 -1.59
C ILE A 130 6.91 -1.94 -2.78
N GLU A 131 6.40 -2.20 -3.98
CA GLU A 131 7.13 -2.02 -5.24
C GLU A 131 6.39 -1.03 -6.14
N PRO A 132 7.05 0.03 -6.64
CA PRO A 132 6.53 0.87 -7.69
C PRO A 132 6.58 0.14 -9.04
N PHE A 133 5.57 0.38 -9.86
CA PHE A 133 5.54 -0.06 -11.26
C PHE A 133 5.06 1.07 -12.16
N ASP A 134 5.48 1.04 -13.43
CA ASP A 134 5.10 2.05 -14.40
C ASP A 134 3.60 1.97 -14.71
N VAL A 135 2.97 3.13 -14.82
CA VAL A 135 1.58 3.27 -15.27
C VAL A 135 1.51 4.13 -16.52
N SER A 136 0.42 4.00 -17.29
CA SER A 136 0.21 4.83 -18.48
C SER A 136 -0.50 6.12 -18.09
N HIS A 137 0.25 7.21 -17.92
CA HIS A 137 -0.31 8.52 -17.61
C HIS A 137 0.47 9.64 -18.32
N ARG A 138 -0.04 10.89 -18.28
CA ARG A 138 0.54 12.04 -19.02
C ARG A 138 1.84 12.58 -18.42
N VAL A 139 2.14 12.22 -17.18
CA VAL A 139 3.35 12.59 -16.46
C VAL A 139 4.02 11.34 -15.91
N VAL A 140 5.24 11.47 -15.38
CA VAL A 140 5.88 10.39 -14.63
C VAL A 140 4.99 10.01 -13.45
N ALA A 141 4.57 8.75 -13.44
CA ALA A 141 3.60 8.23 -12.49
C ALA A 141 3.94 6.79 -12.16
N ASN A 142 3.74 6.44 -10.89
CA ASN A 142 3.94 5.10 -10.36
C ASN A 142 2.61 4.56 -9.85
N GLY A 143 2.30 3.31 -10.19
CA GLY A 143 1.45 2.47 -9.36
C GLY A 143 2.28 1.79 -8.27
N TYR A 144 1.63 1.28 -7.23
CA TYR A 144 2.28 0.58 -6.12
C TYR A 144 1.65 -0.79 -5.87
N ALA A 145 2.48 -1.82 -5.82
CA ALA A 145 2.12 -3.16 -5.40
C ALA A 145 2.60 -3.38 -3.97
N PHE A 146 1.66 -3.41 -3.03
CA PHE A 146 1.88 -3.87 -1.67
C PHE A 146 1.68 -5.38 -1.62
N TYR A 147 2.62 -6.13 -1.03
CA TYR A 147 2.44 -7.55 -0.80
C TYR A 147 3.09 -8.00 0.51
N GLU A 148 2.36 -8.81 1.27
CA GLU A 148 2.93 -9.51 2.43
C GLU A 148 3.82 -10.67 1.97
N HIS A 149 4.86 -10.97 2.75
CA HIS A 149 5.63 -12.18 2.51
C HIS A 149 4.79 -13.44 2.83
N PRO A 150 5.10 -14.59 2.20
CA PRO A 150 4.48 -15.85 2.55
C PRO A 150 4.62 -16.14 4.03
N ARG A 151 3.56 -16.68 4.63
CA ARG A 151 3.55 -17.08 6.03
C ARG A 151 3.60 -18.60 6.13
N PRO A 152 4.28 -19.15 7.15
CA PRO A 152 4.25 -20.58 7.39
C PRO A 152 2.82 -21.10 7.44
N GLY A 153 2.65 -22.33 6.96
CA GLY A 153 1.39 -23.04 7.04
C GLY A 153 0.85 -23.15 8.46
N ARG A 154 -0.43 -23.51 8.57
CA ARG A 154 -1.04 -23.67 9.89
C ARG A 154 -0.38 -24.84 10.62
N PHE A 155 0.07 -24.61 11.84
CA PHE A 155 0.57 -25.65 12.72
C PHE A 155 -0.55 -26.59 13.15
N ASP A 156 -0.29 -27.89 13.07
CA ASP A 156 -1.16 -28.97 13.53
C ASP A 156 -0.68 -29.47 14.91
N PRO A 157 -1.33 -29.02 16.01
CA PRO A 157 -0.94 -29.42 17.35
C PRO A 157 -1.23 -30.90 17.64
N ASP A 158 -2.18 -31.51 16.95
CA ASP A 158 -2.55 -32.91 17.17
C ASP A 158 -1.54 -33.84 16.48
N ALA A 159 -1.11 -33.51 15.27
CA ALA A 159 0.00 -34.20 14.60
C ALA A 159 1.30 -34.10 15.42
N ALA A 160 1.62 -32.93 15.97
CA ALA A 160 2.81 -32.77 16.81
C ALA A 160 2.76 -33.59 18.10
N ARG A 161 1.60 -33.66 18.77
CA ARG A 161 1.40 -34.52 19.95
C ARG A 161 1.49 -35.99 19.59
N ALA A 162 0.95 -36.41 18.45
CA ALA A 162 1.05 -37.78 17.98
C ALA A 162 2.50 -38.23 17.73
N LEU A 163 3.38 -37.29 17.35
CA LEU A 163 4.82 -37.51 17.20
C LEU A 163 5.61 -37.38 18.53
N GLY A 164 4.92 -37.22 19.66
CA GLY A 164 5.53 -37.14 20.99
C GLY A 164 6.10 -35.76 21.35
N VAL A 165 5.75 -34.70 20.61
CA VAL A 165 6.21 -33.35 20.92
C VAL A 165 5.34 -32.75 22.03
N SER A 166 5.98 -32.34 23.12
CA SER A 166 5.28 -31.68 24.23
C SER A 166 4.88 -30.25 23.87
N PRO A 167 3.66 -29.80 24.25
CA PRO A 167 3.25 -28.41 24.08
C PRO A 167 4.20 -27.43 24.79
N GLY A 168 4.33 -26.22 24.25
CA GLY A 168 5.15 -25.16 24.81
C GLY A 168 6.31 -24.77 23.88
N PRO A 169 7.54 -24.59 24.38
CA PRO A 169 8.67 -24.10 23.57
C PRO A 169 8.94 -24.91 22.30
N ALA A 170 8.72 -26.23 22.33
CA ALA A 170 8.93 -27.10 21.17
C ALA A 170 7.95 -26.81 20.02
N PHE A 171 6.70 -26.44 20.32
CA PHE A 171 5.74 -26.01 19.30
C PHE A 171 6.15 -24.69 18.65
N GLY A 172 6.68 -23.75 19.45
CA GLY A 172 7.21 -22.49 18.93
C GLY A 172 8.45 -22.70 18.06
N ALA A 173 9.33 -23.62 18.45
CA ALA A 173 10.50 -23.98 17.67
C ALA A 173 10.12 -24.59 16.30
N LEU A 174 9.16 -25.51 16.26
CA LEU A 174 8.63 -26.09 15.02
C LEU A 174 7.99 -25.03 14.11
N GLN A 175 7.15 -24.15 14.66
CA GLN A 175 6.57 -23.02 13.93
C GLN A 175 7.62 -22.04 13.41
N GLY A 176 8.74 -21.90 14.13
CA GLY A 176 9.90 -21.11 13.73
C GLY A 176 10.89 -21.85 12.81
N GLY A 177 10.50 -22.98 12.24
CA GLY A 177 11.32 -23.72 11.26
C GLY A 177 12.41 -24.62 11.86
N LYS A 178 12.40 -24.85 13.17
CA LYS A 178 13.42 -25.67 13.86
C LYS A 178 12.91 -27.08 14.16
N THR A 179 13.76 -28.07 13.91
CA THR A 179 13.53 -29.46 14.31
C THR A 179 13.63 -29.62 15.83
N VAL A 180 12.77 -30.44 16.43
CA VAL A 180 12.73 -30.73 17.87
C VAL A 180 12.76 -32.24 18.13
N GLY A 181 12.97 -32.66 19.38
CA GLY A 181 12.85 -34.08 19.75
C GLY A 181 11.40 -34.53 19.87
N GLY A 182 11.08 -35.70 19.31
CA GLY A 182 9.83 -36.43 19.49
C GLY A 182 10.07 -37.82 20.11
N ALA A 183 9.01 -38.62 20.21
CA ALA A 183 9.06 -39.95 20.85
C ALA A 183 9.95 -40.94 20.07
N ASP A 184 9.86 -40.93 18.75
CA ASP A 184 10.54 -41.87 17.86
C ASP A 184 11.74 -41.25 17.11
N GLY A 185 12.19 -40.06 17.54
CA GLY A 185 13.28 -39.32 16.91
C GLY A 185 12.95 -37.85 16.65
N PRO A 186 13.79 -37.14 15.87
CA PRO A 186 13.58 -35.73 15.57
C PRO A 186 12.33 -35.50 14.72
N VAL A 187 11.56 -34.47 15.08
CA VAL A 187 10.37 -34.01 14.35
C VAL A 187 10.70 -32.72 13.64
N ALA A 188 10.58 -32.71 12.32
CA ALA A 188 10.79 -31.54 11.47
C ALA A 188 9.49 -30.74 11.29
N PRO A 189 9.57 -29.42 11.04
CA PRO A 189 8.40 -28.57 10.79
C PRO A 189 7.45 -29.12 9.70
N GLY A 190 8.00 -29.64 8.60
CA GLY A 190 7.18 -30.16 7.50
C GLY A 190 6.28 -31.36 7.83
N GLN A 191 6.47 -32.01 8.98
CA GLN A 191 5.60 -33.11 9.44
C GLN A 191 4.35 -32.62 10.15
N VAL A 192 4.33 -31.35 10.58
CA VAL A 192 3.31 -30.77 11.48
C VAL A 192 2.83 -29.39 11.04
N MET A 193 3.42 -28.83 9.98
CA MET A 193 3.02 -27.57 9.37
C MET A 193 2.29 -27.86 8.06
N GLY A 194 1.17 -27.17 7.82
CA GLY A 194 0.51 -27.19 6.52
C GLY A 194 1.33 -26.48 5.42
N LEU A 195 0.75 -26.38 4.22
CA LEU A 195 1.35 -25.60 3.12
C LEU A 195 1.48 -24.12 3.49
N ASP A 196 2.54 -23.48 2.99
CA ASP A 196 2.73 -22.06 3.14
C ASP A 196 1.55 -21.29 2.58
N ARG A 197 1.15 -20.26 3.33
CA ARG A 197 0.03 -19.41 2.98
C ARG A 197 0.59 -18.21 2.22
N PRO A 198 0.11 -17.94 0.99
CA PRO A 198 0.54 -16.77 0.26
C PRO A 198 0.24 -15.51 1.08
N GLY A 199 1.12 -14.52 0.96
CA GLY A 199 0.84 -13.20 1.49
C GLY A 199 -0.26 -12.52 0.71
N ARG A 200 -0.97 -11.59 1.36
CA ARG A 200 -1.98 -10.78 0.69
C ARG A 200 -1.31 -9.70 -0.15
N LYS A 201 -1.91 -9.37 -1.29
CA LYS A 201 -1.42 -8.42 -2.28
C LYS A 201 -2.51 -7.39 -2.59
N ILE A 202 -2.15 -6.12 -2.49
CA ILE A 202 -2.98 -4.96 -2.81
C ILE A 202 -2.22 -4.14 -3.86
N VAL A 203 -2.89 -3.77 -4.94
CA VAL A 203 -2.32 -2.93 -6.00
C VAL A 203 -3.11 -1.64 -6.10
N ILE A 204 -2.39 -0.51 -6.14
CA ILE A 204 -2.96 0.84 -6.24
C ILE A 204 -2.30 1.54 -7.42
N THR A 205 -3.07 1.91 -8.44
CA THR A 205 -2.49 2.43 -9.70
C THR A 205 -2.18 3.91 -9.69
N GLY A 206 -2.89 4.70 -8.87
CA GLY A 206 -3.02 6.13 -9.16
C GLY A 206 -3.77 6.37 -10.48
N ASP A 207 -3.55 7.52 -11.09
CA ASP A 207 -4.15 7.85 -12.39
C ASP A 207 -3.49 7.07 -13.51
N THR A 208 -4.28 6.35 -14.31
CA THR A 208 -3.74 5.60 -15.44
C THR A 208 -4.78 5.21 -16.49
N ALA A 209 -4.39 5.22 -17.75
CA ALA A 209 -5.04 4.44 -18.82
C ALA A 209 -4.71 2.94 -18.67
N PRO A 210 -5.56 2.03 -19.18
CA PRO A 210 -5.27 0.60 -19.11
C PRO A 210 -3.90 0.26 -19.75
N CYS A 211 -3.03 -0.40 -19.00
CA CYS A 211 -1.70 -0.77 -19.49
C CYS A 211 -1.25 -2.14 -18.99
N GLU A 212 -0.31 -2.72 -19.73
CA GLU A 212 0.19 -4.08 -19.49
C GLU A 212 0.96 -4.19 -18.15
N ASP A 213 1.75 -3.17 -17.79
CA ASP A 213 2.47 -3.16 -16.52
C ASP A 213 1.51 -3.20 -15.33
N THR A 214 0.35 -2.54 -15.42
CA THR A 214 -0.71 -2.66 -14.39
C THR A 214 -1.28 -4.07 -14.33
N ARG A 215 -1.55 -4.69 -15.48
CA ARG A 215 -2.06 -6.08 -15.53
C ARG A 215 -1.07 -7.07 -14.90
N ILE A 216 0.21 -6.93 -15.21
CA ILE A 216 1.30 -7.75 -14.64
C ILE A 216 1.40 -7.51 -13.12
N ALA A 217 1.44 -6.25 -12.69
CA ALA A 217 1.54 -5.90 -11.28
C ALA A 217 0.31 -6.38 -10.49
N ALA A 218 -0.89 -6.30 -11.07
CA ALA A 218 -2.14 -6.74 -10.46
C ALA A 218 -2.35 -8.26 -10.45
N HIS A 219 -1.49 -9.03 -11.12
CA HIS A 219 -1.71 -10.47 -11.25
C HIS A 219 -1.90 -11.17 -9.90
N GLY A 220 -3.03 -11.85 -9.72
CA GLY A 220 -3.41 -12.59 -8.50
C GLY A 220 -3.52 -11.72 -7.25
N ALA A 221 -3.74 -10.41 -7.39
CA ALA A 221 -3.96 -9.53 -6.25
C ALA A 221 -5.34 -9.80 -5.63
N GLN A 222 -5.45 -9.65 -4.31
CA GLN A 222 -6.74 -9.72 -3.61
C GLN A 222 -7.51 -8.38 -3.64
N LEU A 223 -6.83 -7.29 -4.01
CA LEU A 223 -7.46 -6.00 -4.23
C LEU A 223 -6.68 -5.21 -5.28
N LEU A 224 -7.40 -4.71 -6.28
CA LEU A 224 -6.92 -3.72 -7.23
C LEU A 224 -7.72 -2.42 -7.06
N VAL A 225 -7.04 -1.36 -6.63
CA VAL A 225 -7.55 0.01 -6.62
C VAL A 225 -7.07 0.70 -7.91
N HIS A 226 -7.99 0.85 -8.86
CA HIS A 226 -7.69 1.33 -10.20
C HIS A 226 -8.40 2.64 -10.51
N ASP A 227 -7.79 3.49 -11.34
CA ASP A 227 -8.49 4.62 -11.95
C ASP A 227 -9.73 4.15 -12.72
N GLY A 228 -10.83 4.87 -12.54
CA GLY A 228 -12.11 4.64 -13.20
C GLY A 228 -12.82 5.96 -13.49
N SER A 229 -12.04 7.00 -13.80
CA SER A 229 -12.49 8.40 -13.92
C SER A 229 -13.66 8.59 -14.89
N PHE A 230 -13.77 7.76 -15.92
CA PHE A 230 -14.74 7.93 -17.00
C PHE A 230 -15.75 6.78 -17.13
N ALA A 231 -16.95 7.09 -17.60
CA ALA A 231 -17.89 6.08 -18.08
C ALA A 231 -17.46 5.54 -19.46
N SER A 232 -17.96 4.36 -19.85
CA SER A 232 -17.64 3.77 -21.17
C SER A 232 -17.98 4.67 -22.37
N ALA A 233 -18.97 5.56 -22.22
CA ALA A 233 -19.35 6.53 -23.24
C ALA A 233 -18.30 7.65 -23.44
N GLU A 234 -17.41 7.85 -22.48
CA GLU A 234 -16.33 8.85 -22.51
C GLU A 234 -14.95 8.21 -22.74
N ALA A 235 -14.91 7.03 -23.39
CA ALA A 235 -13.66 6.29 -23.62
C ALA A 235 -12.59 7.06 -24.39
N GLU A 236 -12.99 7.88 -25.37
CA GLU A 236 -12.06 8.74 -26.12
C GLU A 236 -11.38 9.75 -25.20
N ARG A 237 -12.17 10.44 -24.37
CA ARG A 237 -11.68 11.41 -23.39
C ARG A 237 -10.78 10.77 -22.33
N ALA A 238 -11.10 9.55 -21.90
CA ALA A 238 -10.26 8.78 -20.98
C ALA A 238 -8.86 8.57 -21.60
N THR A 239 -8.79 8.09 -22.85
CA THR A 239 -7.53 7.90 -23.57
C THR A 239 -6.76 9.22 -23.74
N GLU A 240 -7.42 10.29 -24.20
CA GLU A 240 -6.78 11.60 -24.40
C GLU A 240 -6.14 12.18 -23.14
N THR A 241 -6.76 11.90 -21.99
CA THR A 241 -6.33 12.44 -20.69
C THR A 241 -5.43 11.48 -19.91
N GLY A 242 -5.15 10.29 -20.45
CA GLY A 242 -4.31 9.27 -19.80
C GLY A 242 -5.00 8.59 -18.61
N HIS A 243 -6.30 8.37 -18.72
CA HIS A 243 -7.17 7.82 -17.69
C HIS A 243 -7.93 6.59 -18.18
N SER A 244 -8.59 5.92 -17.25
CA SER A 244 -9.38 4.73 -17.49
C SER A 244 -10.88 4.98 -17.44
N THR A 245 -11.60 4.17 -18.21
CA THR A 245 -13.04 3.98 -17.96
C THR A 245 -13.25 2.90 -16.90
N ALA A 246 -14.38 2.91 -16.22
CA ALA A 246 -14.76 1.83 -15.30
C ALA A 246 -14.75 0.43 -15.97
N LEU A 247 -15.17 0.35 -17.24
CA LEU A 247 -15.09 -0.88 -18.03
C LEU A 247 -13.63 -1.27 -18.34
N GLY A 248 -12.76 -0.31 -18.62
CA GLY A 248 -11.33 -0.53 -18.81
C GLY A 248 -10.68 -1.13 -17.57
N ALA A 249 -10.92 -0.53 -16.40
CA ALA A 249 -10.43 -1.03 -15.12
C ALA A 249 -10.92 -2.46 -14.83
N ALA A 250 -12.20 -2.74 -15.08
CA ALA A 250 -12.77 -4.07 -14.89
C ALA A 250 -12.13 -5.14 -15.80
N ARG A 251 -11.77 -4.76 -17.04
CA ARG A 251 -11.05 -5.67 -17.96
C ARG A 251 -9.64 -5.97 -17.46
N VAL A 252 -8.89 -4.94 -17.04
CA VAL A 252 -7.55 -5.12 -16.45
C VAL A 252 -7.61 -6.06 -15.26
N ALA A 253 -8.59 -5.88 -14.36
CA ALA A 253 -8.78 -6.75 -13.21
C ALA A 253 -9.05 -8.21 -13.60
N ALA A 254 -9.94 -8.44 -14.58
CA ALA A 254 -10.27 -9.76 -15.06
C ALA A 254 -9.09 -10.47 -15.75
N GLU A 255 -8.33 -9.75 -16.59
CA GLU A 255 -7.16 -10.27 -17.31
C GLU A 255 -5.94 -10.47 -16.39
N ALA A 256 -5.92 -9.80 -15.24
CA ALA A 256 -4.94 -10.00 -14.18
C ALA A 256 -5.36 -11.08 -13.16
N GLU A 257 -6.53 -11.70 -13.31
CA GLU A 257 -7.03 -12.70 -12.35
C GLU A 257 -7.05 -12.15 -10.90
N VAL A 258 -7.48 -10.90 -10.74
CA VAL A 258 -7.74 -10.31 -9.42
C VAL A 258 -8.90 -11.06 -8.77
N GLU A 259 -8.74 -11.46 -7.50
CA GLU A 259 -9.71 -12.28 -6.75
C GLU A 259 -11.05 -11.58 -6.45
#